data_AF-G2R9L3-F1
#
_entry.id   AF-G2R9L3-F1
#
_cell.length_a   1.000
_cell.length_b   1.000
_cell.length_c   1.000
_cell.angle_alpha   90.00
_cell.angle_beta   90.00
_cell.angle_gamma   90.00
#
_symmetry.space_group_name_H-M   'P 1'
#
loop_
_entity.id
_entity.type
_entity.pdbx_description
1 polymer ?
#
loop_
_entity_poly.entity_id
_entity_poly.type
_entity_poly.pdbx_seq_one_letter_code
_entity_poly.pdbx_strand_id
1 'polypeptide(L)'
;SCTHDTMAVIYHDSLECLVCRRRPPQGFLYRCTVDREPLILDAASRGYSAAFDKCGMAFAGEMTLGKFGADARSNPHNLFNELTPEQLASYTPEQLAILVSQRENVSPRLRGRFIAETLVLMSFPDDDEDDDKPWVPDWRFECQYRVCHRCRPDSRQKSWLSLDAVLNGDILPTVATGFSFSLQGFRPCGDVNVVKTLGCRAIPLV
;
A
#
# COMPACT_ATOMS: atom_id res chain seq x y z
N SER A 1 15.01 -2.55 -13.12
CA SER A 1 14.79 -3.02 -11.73
C SER A 1 14.26 -1.85 -10.92
N CYS A 2 13.56 -2.10 -9.81
CA CYS A 2 13.01 -1.06 -8.93
C CYS A 2 13.70 -1.11 -7.57
N THR A 3 14.07 0.05 -7.02
CA THR A 3 14.73 0.21 -5.72
C THR A 3 13.75 0.49 -4.57
N HIS A 4 12.48 0.74 -4.88
CA HIS A 4 11.43 0.98 -3.89
C HIS A 4 11.32 -0.17 -2.88
N ASP A 5 10.95 0.18 -1.66
CA ASP A 5 10.92 -0.67 -0.47
C ASP A 5 9.56 -1.31 -0.23
N THR A 6 8.47 -0.71 -0.70
CA THR A 6 7.11 -1.24 -0.51
C THR A 6 6.55 -1.93 -1.75
N MET A 7 6.05 -3.14 -1.57
CA MET A 7 5.40 -3.94 -2.61
C MET A 7 4.12 -4.60 -2.07
N ALA A 8 3.15 -4.83 -2.94
CA ALA A 8 1.99 -5.67 -2.64
C ALA A 8 2.01 -6.95 -3.48
N VAL A 9 1.32 -7.98 -3.00
CA VAL A 9 1.03 -9.16 -3.82
C VAL A 9 -0.15 -8.82 -4.73
N ILE A 10 -0.05 -9.17 -6.00
CA ILE A 10 -1.17 -9.03 -6.95
C ILE A 10 -1.50 -10.38 -7.58
N TYR A 11 -2.80 -10.66 -7.64
CA TYR A 11 -3.34 -11.90 -8.20
C TYR A 11 -3.92 -11.62 -9.58
N HIS A 12 -3.40 -12.31 -10.61
CA HIS A 12 -3.98 -12.30 -11.95
C HIS A 12 -3.31 -13.35 -12.85
N ASP A 13 -4.11 -14.13 -13.58
CA ASP A 13 -3.60 -15.25 -14.39
C ASP A 13 -2.87 -14.84 -15.67
N SER A 14 -3.11 -13.62 -16.16
CA SER A 14 -2.45 -13.11 -17.36
C SER A 14 -1.12 -12.41 -17.09
N LEU A 15 -0.77 -12.16 -15.82
CA LEU A 15 0.41 -11.37 -15.51
C LEU A 15 1.70 -12.16 -15.60
N GLU A 16 2.68 -11.53 -16.25
CA GLU A 16 4.02 -12.06 -16.39
C GLU A 16 5.03 -11.27 -15.56
N CYS A 17 6.00 -11.99 -15.01
CA CYS A 17 7.16 -11.40 -14.35
C CYS A 17 7.97 -10.57 -15.36
N LEU A 18 8.30 -9.31 -15.03
CA LEU A 18 9.10 -8.47 -15.93
C LEU A 18 10.54 -8.95 -16.12
N VAL A 19 11.04 -9.80 -15.22
CA VAL A 19 12.41 -10.33 -15.28
C VAL A 19 12.48 -11.59 -16.14
N CYS A 20 11.70 -12.62 -15.82
CA CYS A 20 11.78 -13.90 -16.53
C CYS A 20 10.73 -14.09 -17.63
N ARG A 21 9.76 -13.16 -17.77
CA ARG A 21 8.65 -13.24 -18.74
C ARG A 21 7.82 -14.53 -18.63
N ARG A 22 7.80 -15.13 -17.43
CA ARG A 22 6.98 -16.30 -17.12
C ARG A 22 5.83 -15.87 -16.22
N ARG A 23 4.70 -16.56 -16.39
CA ARG A 23 3.61 -16.54 -15.43
C ARG A 23 4.07 -17.21 -14.13
N PRO A 24 3.75 -16.62 -12.97
CA PRO A 24 4.14 -17.20 -11.69
C PRO A 24 3.37 -18.51 -11.46
N PRO A 25 4.03 -19.64 -11.17
CA PRO A 25 3.33 -20.88 -10.85
C PRO A 25 2.51 -20.76 -9.56
N GLN A 26 2.82 -19.79 -8.70
CA GLN A 26 2.07 -19.51 -7.47
C GLN A 26 0.77 -18.72 -7.72
N GLY A 27 0.51 -18.24 -8.95
CA GLY A 27 -0.68 -17.45 -9.27
C GLY A 27 -0.61 -15.96 -8.86
N PHE A 28 0.54 -15.49 -8.36
CA PHE A 28 0.72 -14.09 -7.96
C PHE A 28 2.11 -13.52 -8.28
N LEU A 29 2.18 -12.19 -8.39
CA LEU A 29 3.43 -11.43 -8.49
C LEU A 29 3.53 -10.43 -7.35
N TYR A 30 4.75 -9.99 -7.04
CA TYR A 30 4.96 -8.79 -6.24
C TYR A 30 4.94 -7.58 -7.17
N ARG A 31 4.16 -6.55 -6.85
CA ARG A 31 4.12 -5.26 -7.56
C ARG A 31 4.53 -4.13 -6.62
N CYS A 32 5.34 -3.21 -7.11
CA CYS A 32 5.68 -1.99 -6.38
C CYS A 32 4.43 -1.15 -6.10
N THR A 33 4.27 -0.67 -4.88
CA THR A 33 3.11 0.15 -4.47
C THR A 33 3.47 1.47 -3.82
N VAL A 34 4.76 1.86 -3.79
CA VAL A 34 5.23 3.11 -3.16
C VAL A 34 4.44 4.34 -3.61
N ASP A 35 4.19 4.48 -4.91
CA ASP A 35 3.43 5.62 -5.44
C ASP A 35 1.92 5.45 -5.23
N ARG A 36 1.45 4.21 -5.03
CA ARG A 36 0.03 3.86 -4.99
C ARG A 36 -0.64 4.27 -3.68
N GLU A 37 0.06 4.15 -2.56
CA GLU A 37 -0.47 4.51 -1.24
C GLU A 37 -0.97 5.97 -1.21
N PRO A 38 -0.14 7.00 -1.52
CA PRO A 38 -0.58 8.39 -1.48
C PRO A 38 -1.64 8.71 -2.53
N LEU A 39 -1.57 8.08 -3.71
CA LEU A 39 -2.55 8.26 -4.78
C LEU A 39 -3.96 7.79 -4.37
N ILE A 40 -4.07 6.61 -3.74
CA ILE A 40 -5.35 6.08 -3.24
C ILE A 40 -5.92 6.99 -2.14
N LEU A 41 -5.06 7.47 -1.23
CA LEU A 41 -5.50 8.36 -0.15
C LEU A 41 -6.00 9.72 -0.69
N ASP A 42 -5.28 10.32 -1.65
CA ASP A 42 -5.68 11.58 -2.28
C ASP A 42 -7.02 11.44 -3.01
N ALA A 43 -7.20 10.38 -3.80
CA ALA A 43 -8.46 10.11 -4.48
C ALA A 43 -9.64 9.98 -3.51
N ALA A 44 -9.46 9.25 -2.41
CA ALA A 44 -10.48 9.11 -1.38
C ALA A 44 -10.81 10.45 -0.67
N SER A 45 -9.80 11.29 -0.44
CA SER A 45 -10.01 12.64 0.15
C SER A 45 -10.83 13.57 -0.75
N ARG A 46 -10.84 13.31 -2.06
CA ARG A 46 -11.65 14.02 -3.06
C ARG A 46 -13.05 13.41 -3.27
N GLY A 47 -13.38 12.34 -2.53
CA GLY A 47 -14.69 11.69 -2.58
C GLY A 47 -14.82 10.54 -3.57
N TYR A 48 -13.74 10.13 -4.25
CA TYR A 48 -13.79 8.96 -5.13
C TYR A 48 -13.79 7.66 -4.34
N SER A 49 -14.59 6.69 -4.78
CA SER A 49 -14.49 5.32 -4.26
C SER A 49 -13.15 4.72 -4.71
N ALA A 50 -12.30 4.37 -3.75
CA ALA A 50 -11.02 3.72 -4.03
C ALA A 50 -10.99 2.23 -3.66
N ALA A 51 -12.11 1.69 -3.18
CA ALA A 51 -12.22 0.31 -2.70
C ALA A 51 -12.60 -0.67 -3.81
N PHE A 52 -11.87 -1.79 -3.90
CA PHE A 52 -12.02 -2.79 -4.95
C PHE A 52 -12.97 -3.93 -4.60
N ASP A 53 -13.44 -4.01 -3.36
CA ASP A 53 -14.41 -5.01 -2.91
C ASP A 53 -15.15 -4.58 -1.63
N LYS A 54 -16.14 -5.38 -1.19
CA LYS A 54 -16.96 -5.09 0.00
C LYS A 54 -16.15 -5.00 1.30
N CYS A 55 -15.10 -5.82 1.43
CA CYS A 55 -14.20 -5.70 2.57
C CYS A 55 -13.42 -4.39 2.49
N GLY A 56 -13.02 -3.99 1.28
CA GLY A 56 -12.34 -2.75 1.03
C GLY A 56 -13.18 -1.53 1.38
N MET A 57 -14.47 -1.56 1.07
CA MET A 57 -15.42 -0.52 1.47
C MET A 57 -15.49 -0.36 2.99
N ALA A 58 -15.41 -1.46 3.75
CA ALA A 58 -15.44 -1.43 5.20
C ALA A 58 -14.17 -0.79 5.82
N PHE A 59 -13.01 -1.01 5.21
CA PHE A 59 -11.72 -0.50 5.73
C PHE A 59 -11.27 0.81 5.08
N ALA A 60 -11.89 1.26 4.00
CA ALA A 60 -11.50 2.48 3.30
C ALA A 60 -11.54 3.72 4.21
N GLY A 61 -12.50 3.82 5.13
CA GLY A 61 -12.56 4.94 6.08
C GLY A 61 -11.43 4.96 7.13
N GLU A 62 -10.70 3.85 7.30
CA GLU A 62 -9.65 3.68 8.31
C GLU A 62 -8.24 3.74 7.70
N MET A 63 -8.12 4.05 6.40
CA MET A 63 -6.82 4.04 5.72
C MET A 63 -5.94 5.24 6.09
N THR A 64 -4.63 5.01 6.18
CA THR A 64 -3.63 6.03 6.55
C THR A 64 -2.25 5.70 5.95
N LEU A 65 -1.41 6.71 5.73
CA LEU A 65 -0.05 6.54 5.20
C LEU A 65 1.00 6.12 6.25
N GLY A 66 0.57 5.58 7.38
CA GLY A 66 1.49 5.23 8.46
C GLY A 66 1.58 6.31 9.53
N LYS A 67 1.69 5.91 10.80
CA LYS A 67 2.02 6.83 11.91
C LYS A 67 3.46 7.37 11.84
N PHE A 68 4.36 6.64 11.17
CA PHE A 68 5.81 6.91 11.16
C PHE A 68 6.39 7.20 9.75
N GLY A 69 5.52 7.49 8.77
CA GLY A 69 5.87 7.67 7.37
C GLY A 69 6.43 9.06 7.01
N ALA A 70 6.84 9.24 5.77
CA ALA A 70 7.26 10.54 5.23
C ALA A 70 6.12 11.57 5.31
N ASP A 71 4.88 11.12 5.10
CA ASP A 71 3.68 11.96 5.19
C ASP A 71 3.43 12.46 6.62
N ALA A 72 3.49 11.58 7.62
CA ALA A 72 3.42 11.95 9.03
C ALA A 72 4.51 12.97 9.44
N ARG A 73 5.69 12.92 8.80
CA ARG A 73 6.81 13.84 9.03
C ARG A 73 6.72 15.15 8.24
N SER A 74 5.72 15.31 7.37
CA SER A 74 5.45 16.57 6.70
C SER A 74 5.14 17.69 7.69
N ASN A 75 4.51 17.35 8.82
CA ASN A 75 4.37 18.18 10.00
C ASN A 75 5.58 17.98 10.94
N PRO A 76 6.46 18.99 11.09
CA PRO A 76 7.66 18.87 11.92
C PRO A 76 7.38 18.53 13.39
N HIS A 77 6.25 19.00 13.92
CA HIS A 77 5.87 18.81 15.31
C HIS A 77 5.30 17.41 15.60
N ASN A 78 5.02 16.61 14.58
CA ASN A 78 4.56 15.23 14.77
C ASN A 78 5.64 14.33 15.41
N LEU A 79 6.88 14.82 15.53
CA LEU A 79 7.96 14.19 16.29
C LEU A 79 7.50 13.76 17.70
N PHE A 80 6.72 14.60 18.39
CA PHE A 80 6.28 14.32 19.76
C PHE A 80 5.25 13.18 19.84
N ASN A 81 4.55 12.89 18.74
CA ASN A 81 3.62 11.76 18.65
C ASN A 81 4.33 10.46 18.23
N GLU A 82 5.48 10.56 17.55
CA GLU A 82 6.30 9.41 17.16
C GLU A 82 7.12 8.83 18.32
N LEU A 83 7.50 9.67 19.28
CA LEU A 83 8.35 9.29 20.42
C LEU A 83 7.49 8.73 21.56
N THR A 84 7.93 7.60 22.11
CA THR A 84 7.40 7.10 23.38
C THR A 84 7.76 8.06 24.53
N PRO A 85 6.98 8.10 25.63
CA PRO A 85 7.28 8.94 26.78
C PRO A 85 8.70 8.71 27.34
N GLU A 86 9.17 7.47 27.33
CA GLU A 86 10.51 7.09 27.79
C GLU A 86 11.60 7.66 26.87
N GLN A 87 11.37 7.60 25.55
CA GLN A 87 12.28 8.22 24.58
C GLN A 87 12.28 9.73 24.72
N LEU A 88 11.12 10.36 24.89
CA LEU A 88 11.01 11.81 25.04
C LEU A 88 11.77 12.30 26.28
N ALA A 89 11.68 11.56 27.39
CA ALA A 89 12.43 11.85 28.61
C ALA A 89 13.96 11.66 28.47
N SER A 90 14.41 10.87 27.48
CA SER A 90 15.84 10.67 27.23
C SER A 90 16.53 11.82 26.49
N TYR A 91 15.76 12.70 25.84
CA TYR A 91 16.28 13.85 25.10
C TYR A 91 16.28 15.12 25.95
N THR A 92 17.32 15.95 25.78
CA THR A 92 17.30 17.31 26.33
C THR A 92 16.41 18.23 25.47
N PRO A 93 15.87 19.32 26.05
CA PRO A 93 15.09 20.30 25.29
C PRO A 93 15.83 20.86 24.07
N GLU A 94 17.14 21.06 24.16
CA GLU A 94 17.97 21.56 23.06
C GLU A 94 18.07 20.52 21.93
N GLN A 95 18.18 19.24 22.28
CA GLN A 95 18.19 18.15 21.29
C GLN A 95 16.86 18.07 20.56
N LEU A 96 15.73 18.20 21.28
CA LEU A 96 14.40 18.22 20.68
C LEU A 96 14.22 19.42 19.74
N ALA A 97 14.70 20.60 20.14
CA ALA A 97 14.68 21.79 19.29
C ALA A 97 15.48 21.61 17.98
N ILE A 98 16.64 20.96 18.06
CA ILE A 98 17.46 20.62 16.88
C ILE A 98 16.69 19.66 15.96
N LEU A 99 16.05 18.61 16.50
CA LEU A 99 15.29 17.65 15.71
C LEU A 99 14.10 18.30 14.99
N VAL A 100 13.35 19.16 15.68
CA VAL A 100 12.25 19.91 15.08
C VAL A 100 12.77 20.84 13.97
N SER A 101 13.84 21.58 14.23
CA SER A 101 14.45 22.48 13.23
C SER A 101 14.96 21.72 12.00
N GLN A 102 15.55 20.52 12.18
CA GLN A 102 15.95 19.66 11.05
C GLN A 102 14.74 19.26 10.20
N ARG A 103 13.62 18.88 10.82
CA ARG A 103 12.39 18.51 10.12
C ARG A 103 11.78 19.70 9.36
N GLU A 104 11.73 20.89 9.98
CA GLU A 104 11.30 22.13 9.34
C GLU A 104 12.12 22.47 8.09
N ASN A 105 13.44 22.23 8.13
CA ASN A 105 14.34 22.50 7.00
C ASN A 105 14.24 21.47 5.86
N VAL A 106 13.80 20.24 6.15
CA VAL A 106 13.65 19.16 5.15
C VAL A 106 12.31 19.26 4.42
N SER A 107 11.23 19.62 5.10
CA SER A 107 9.88 19.74 4.52
C SER A 107 9.82 20.59 3.23
N PRO A 108 10.38 21.83 3.17
CA PRO A 108 10.37 22.62 1.94
C PRO A 108 11.28 22.06 0.84
N ARG A 109 12.34 21.32 1.18
CA ARG A 109 13.26 20.71 0.20
C ARG A 109 12.67 19.47 -0.47
N LEU A 110 11.72 18.80 0.18
CA LEU A 110 11.00 17.65 -0.37
C LEU A 110 9.79 18.04 -1.23
N ARG A 111 9.16 19.21 -0.99
CA ARG A 111 8.05 19.71 -1.83
C ARG A 111 8.41 19.80 -3.31
N GLY A 112 9.67 20.10 -3.64
CA GLY A 112 10.17 20.16 -5.02
C GLY A 112 10.25 18.82 -5.77
N ARG A 113 9.98 17.68 -5.11
CA ARG A 113 9.92 16.35 -5.76
C ARG A 113 8.50 15.84 -5.99
N PHE A 114 7.49 16.49 -5.42
CA PHE A 114 6.09 16.17 -5.69
C PHE A 114 5.63 16.93 -6.93
N ILE A 115 6.09 16.48 -8.10
CA ILE A 115 5.37 16.69 -9.36
C ILE A 115 4.10 15.81 -9.28
N ALA A 116 3.22 16.09 -8.33
CA ALA A 116 1.99 15.35 -8.09
C ALA A 116 0.79 16.30 -8.11
N GLU A 117 0.92 17.51 -7.56
CA GLU A 117 -0.15 18.51 -7.57
C GLU A 117 -0.61 18.90 -9.00
N THR A 118 0.33 18.98 -9.97
CA THR A 118 -0.01 19.37 -11.35
C THR A 118 -0.44 18.18 -12.22
N LEU A 119 -0.07 16.95 -11.87
CA LEU A 119 -0.28 15.75 -12.71
C LEU A 119 -1.51 14.94 -12.30
N VAL A 120 -1.88 14.99 -11.03
CA VAL A 120 -3.13 14.41 -10.52
C VAL A 120 -4.32 15.06 -11.25
N LEU A 121 -4.27 16.38 -11.51
CA LEU A 121 -5.30 17.11 -12.27
C LEU A 121 -5.54 16.58 -13.70
N MET A 122 -4.55 15.93 -14.34
CA MET A 122 -4.67 15.42 -15.70
C MET A 122 -5.10 13.94 -15.79
N SER A 123 -5.27 13.26 -14.65
CA SER A 123 -5.62 11.84 -14.57
C SER A 123 -7.04 11.59 -14.06
N PHE A 124 -7.81 12.64 -13.83
CA PHE A 124 -9.23 12.53 -13.48
C PHE A 124 -10.02 12.27 -14.77
N PRO A 125 -10.78 11.18 -14.86
CA PRO A 125 -11.74 11.00 -15.95
C PRO A 125 -12.74 12.15 -15.92
N ASP A 126 -13.12 12.67 -17.09
CA ASP A 126 -14.34 13.44 -17.24
C ASP A 126 -15.53 12.60 -16.74
N ASP A 127 -16.55 13.25 -16.15
CA ASP A 127 -17.78 12.67 -15.60
C ASP A 127 -18.55 11.81 -16.63
N ASP A 128 -18.09 10.58 -16.89
CA ASP A 128 -18.83 9.57 -17.67
C ASP A 128 -19.41 8.49 -16.75
N GLU A 129 -20.67 8.17 -17.02
CA GLU A 129 -21.61 7.35 -16.28
C GLU A 129 -21.11 5.91 -15.98
N ASP A 130 -20.54 5.70 -14.79
CA ASP A 130 -20.59 4.44 -14.02
C ASP A 130 -19.96 4.70 -12.63
N ASP A 131 -20.76 5.28 -11.72
CA ASP A 131 -20.38 5.75 -10.37
C ASP A 131 -19.80 4.65 -9.43
N ASP A 132 -19.90 3.37 -9.82
CA ASP A 132 -19.52 2.24 -8.99
C ASP A 132 -18.08 1.73 -9.21
N LYS A 133 -17.35 2.24 -10.21
CA LYS A 133 -16.01 1.74 -10.52
C LYS A 133 -14.94 2.41 -9.63
N PRO A 134 -14.10 1.63 -8.92
CA PRO A 134 -13.06 2.21 -8.09
C PRO A 134 -12.03 2.97 -8.90
N TRP A 135 -11.57 4.10 -8.35
CA TRP A 135 -10.54 4.91 -8.97
C TRP A 135 -9.21 4.15 -9.10
N VAL A 136 -8.58 4.27 -10.27
CA VAL A 136 -7.31 3.63 -10.60
C VAL A 136 -6.38 4.70 -11.19
N PRO A 137 -5.22 4.97 -10.58
CA PRO A 137 -4.26 5.91 -11.14
C PRO A 137 -3.73 5.45 -12.49
N ASP A 138 -3.44 6.42 -13.37
CA ASP A 138 -2.82 6.18 -14.67
C ASP A 138 -1.44 5.53 -14.48
N TRP A 139 -1.16 4.53 -15.33
CA TRP A 139 0.05 3.74 -15.31
C TRP A 139 1.34 4.55 -15.43
N ARG A 140 1.28 5.78 -15.97
CA ARG A 140 2.41 6.70 -16.12
C ARG A 140 2.89 7.30 -14.80
N PHE A 141 2.03 7.36 -13.79
CA PHE A 141 2.33 8.00 -12.50
C PHE A 141 2.71 7.01 -11.40
N GLU A 142 2.85 5.72 -11.74
CA GLU A 142 3.22 4.70 -10.78
C GLU A 142 4.33 3.80 -11.31
N CYS A 143 5.11 3.25 -10.38
CA CYS A 143 6.04 2.21 -10.70
C CYS A 143 5.33 0.91 -11.16
N GLN A 144 5.44 0.59 -12.46
CA GLN A 144 4.91 -0.65 -13.05
C GLN A 144 5.70 -1.93 -12.72
N TYR A 145 6.71 -1.84 -11.85
CA TYR A 145 7.61 -2.96 -11.59
C TYR A 145 6.86 -4.10 -10.90
N ARG A 146 6.86 -5.27 -11.56
CA ARG A 146 6.31 -6.51 -11.02
C ARG A 146 7.26 -7.68 -11.25
N VAL A 147 7.38 -8.56 -10.25
CA VAL A 147 8.38 -9.63 -10.25
C VAL A 147 7.85 -10.87 -9.52
N CYS A 148 8.24 -12.06 -9.97
CA CYS A 148 7.90 -13.30 -9.30
C CYS A 148 8.88 -13.59 -8.15
N HIS A 149 8.42 -14.40 -7.20
CA HIS A 149 9.22 -14.81 -6.04
C HIS A 149 10.58 -15.41 -6.42
N ARG A 150 10.65 -16.19 -7.51
CA ARG A 150 11.90 -16.81 -7.97
C ARG A 150 12.94 -15.79 -8.48
N CYS A 151 12.49 -14.74 -9.16
CA CYS A 151 13.39 -13.72 -9.69
C CYS A 151 13.82 -12.72 -8.61
N ARG A 152 12.97 -12.50 -7.61
CA ARG A 152 13.29 -11.62 -6.48
C ARG A 152 12.68 -12.13 -5.18
N PRO A 153 13.37 -13.05 -4.48
CA PRO A 153 12.89 -13.59 -3.20
C PRO A 153 12.68 -12.50 -2.14
N ASP A 154 13.55 -11.48 -2.13
CA ASP A 154 13.50 -10.34 -1.20
C ASP A 154 12.21 -9.52 -1.30
N SER A 155 11.48 -9.61 -2.42
CA SER A 155 10.17 -8.95 -2.56
C SER A 155 9.14 -9.44 -1.54
N ARG A 156 9.35 -10.63 -0.95
CA ARG A 156 8.57 -11.10 0.20
C ARG A 156 8.72 -10.20 1.41
N GLN A 157 9.93 -9.71 1.70
CA GLN A 157 10.18 -8.82 2.85
C GLN A 157 9.56 -7.43 2.62
N LYS A 158 9.47 -7.04 1.35
CA LYS A 158 8.87 -5.77 0.90
C LYS A 158 7.34 -5.77 0.86
N SER A 159 6.72 -6.94 1.01
CA SER A 159 5.26 -7.12 1.01
C SER A 159 4.71 -7.58 2.35
N TRP A 160 5.46 -7.28 3.39
CA TRP A 160 5.06 -7.56 4.76
C TRP A 160 4.09 -6.49 5.28
N LEU A 161 3.16 -6.92 6.15
CA LEU A 161 2.22 -6.06 6.85
C LEU A 161 2.21 -6.41 8.33
N SER A 162 2.19 -5.40 9.19
CA SER A 162 2.09 -5.57 10.63
C SER A 162 0.63 -5.77 11.03
N LEU A 163 0.32 -6.91 11.65
CA LEU A 163 -1.01 -7.15 12.22
C LEU A 163 -1.31 -6.17 13.37
N ASP A 164 -0.30 -5.84 14.18
CA ASP A 164 -0.43 -4.87 15.25
C ASP A 164 -0.73 -3.46 14.72
N ALA A 165 -0.08 -3.06 13.61
CA ALA A 165 -0.39 -1.78 12.97
C ALA A 165 -1.85 -1.74 12.49
N VAL A 166 -2.31 -2.81 11.83
CA VAL A 166 -3.71 -2.92 11.36
C VAL A 166 -4.69 -2.85 12.52
N LEU A 167 -4.45 -3.56 13.62
CA LEU A 167 -5.30 -3.53 14.82
C LEU A 167 -5.33 -2.14 15.49
N ASN A 168 -4.26 -1.37 15.35
CA ASN A 168 -4.14 -0.01 15.90
C ASN A 168 -4.58 1.09 14.91
N GLY A 169 -5.33 0.72 13.86
CA GLY A 169 -5.88 1.63 12.85
C GLY A 169 -4.85 2.21 11.89
N ASP A 170 -3.68 1.58 11.77
CA ASP A 170 -2.60 1.99 10.85
C ASP A 170 -2.61 1.11 9.59
N ILE A 171 -3.68 1.25 8.79
CA ILE A 171 -3.95 0.42 7.62
C ILE A 171 -3.53 1.17 6.36
N LEU A 172 -2.55 0.63 5.63
CA LEU A 172 -2.10 1.20 4.37
C LEU A 172 -3.23 1.23 3.32
N PRO A 173 -3.35 2.29 2.50
CA PRO A 173 -4.40 2.43 1.49
C PRO A 173 -4.55 1.23 0.55
N THR A 174 -3.47 0.64 0.04
CA THR A 174 -3.56 -0.55 -0.83
C THR A 174 -4.11 -1.78 -0.13
N VAL A 175 -3.89 -1.89 1.19
CA VAL A 175 -4.40 -2.98 2.02
C VAL A 175 -5.87 -2.74 2.34
N ALA A 176 -6.18 -1.54 2.83
CA ALA A 176 -7.52 -1.13 3.20
C ALA A 176 -8.48 -1.30 2.02
N THR A 177 -8.10 -0.84 0.83
CA THR A 177 -8.95 -0.89 -0.37
C THR A 177 -9.04 -2.25 -1.05
N GLY A 178 -8.19 -3.22 -0.67
CA GLY A 178 -8.13 -4.51 -1.37
C GLY A 178 -7.42 -4.46 -2.73
N PHE A 179 -6.50 -3.52 -2.93
CA PHE A 179 -5.77 -3.33 -4.20
C PHE A 179 -5.09 -4.60 -4.73
N SER A 180 -4.66 -5.51 -3.85
CA SER A 180 -4.07 -6.80 -4.23
C SER A 180 -4.97 -7.63 -5.17
N PHE A 181 -6.27 -7.40 -5.11
CA PHE A 181 -7.30 -8.08 -5.88
C PHE A 181 -7.89 -7.21 -6.99
N SER A 182 -7.36 -5.99 -7.21
CA SER A 182 -7.95 -5.01 -8.14
C SER A 182 -8.07 -5.51 -9.58
N LEU A 183 -7.15 -6.38 -10.01
CA LEU A 183 -7.16 -6.96 -11.35
C LEU A 183 -8.11 -8.15 -11.49
N GLN A 184 -8.34 -8.87 -10.39
CA GLN A 184 -9.24 -10.01 -10.37
C GLN A 184 -10.69 -9.58 -10.11
N GLY A 185 -10.90 -8.43 -9.46
CA GLY A 185 -12.21 -7.88 -9.13
C GLY A 185 -12.93 -8.60 -7.99
N PHE A 186 -12.32 -9.64 -7.41
CA PHE A 186 -12.86 -10.36 -6.25
C PHE A 186 -11.75 -10.97 -5.42
N ARG A 187 -12.02 -11.16 -4.12
CA ARG A 187 -11.14 -11.92 -3.22
C ARG A 187 -11.37 -13.43 -3.41
N PRO A 188 -10.34 -14.24 -3.63
CA PRO A 188 -10.49 -15.69 -3.67
C PRO A 188 -10.81 -16.21 -2.27
N CYS A 189 -12.09 -16.45 -2.00
CA CYS A 189 -12.56 -17.07 -0.76
C CYS A 189 -12.85 -18.56 -1.01
N GLY A 190 -12.33 -19.42 -0.14
CA GLY A 190 -12.66 -20.85 -0.15
C GLY A 190 -13.95 -21.14 0.63
N ASP A 191 -14.73 -22.13 0.19
CA ASP A 191 -15.88 -22.62 0.97
C ASP A 191 -15.39 -23.15 2.32
N VAL A 192 -15.97 -22.59 3.40
CA VAL A 192 -15.63 -22.95 4.79
C VAL A 192 -15.79 -24.45 5.05
N ASN A 193 -16.77 -25.10 4.42
CA ASN A 193 -17.00 -26.54 4.58
C ASN A 193 -15.90 -27.36 3.91
N VAL A 194 -15.34 -26.86 2.81
CA VAL A 194 -14.20 -27.48 2.14
C VAL A 194 -12.94 -27.28 2.98
N VAL A 195 -12.65 -26.03 3.38
CA VAL A 195 -11.43 -25.67 4.13
C VAL A 195 -11.36 -26.39 5.48
N LYS A 196 -12.48 -26.54 6.20
CA LYS A 196 -12.56 -27.30 7.46
C LYS A 196 -12.14 -28.77 7.32
N THR A 197 -12.23 -29.34 6.12
CA THR A 197 -11.90 -30.74 5.86
C THR A 197 -10.52 -30.94 5.22
N LEU A 198 -9.76 -29.88 4.97
CA LEU A 198 -8.40 -29.97 4.44
C LEU A 198 -7.49 -30.70 5.43
N GLY A 199 -6.74 -31.69 4.96
CA GLY A 199 -5.87 -32.52 5.80
C GLY A 199 -6.60 -33.57 6.66
N CYS A 200 -7.94 -33.51 6.75
CA CYS A 200 -8.76 -34.48 7.50
C CYS A 200 -9.23 -35.67 6.65
N ARG A 201 -9.00 -35.63 5.34
CA ARG A 201 -9.37 -36.72 4.43
C ARG A 201 -8.27 -37.77 4.44
N ALA A 202 -8.66 -39.05 4.49
CA ALA A 202 -7.70 -40.15 4.36
C ALA A 202 -6.88 -39.95 3.08
N ILE A 203 -5.55 -40.06 3.21
CA ILE A 203 -4.66 -40.05 2.05
C ILE A 203 -5.11 -41.24 1.17
N PRO A 204 -5.47 -41.03 -0.10
CA PRO A 204 -5.77 -42.15 -0.97
C PRO A 204 -4.53 -43.02 -1.03
N LEU A 205 -4.62 -44.23 -0.45
CA LEU A 205 -3.60 -45.24 -0.61
C LEU A 205 -3.69 -45.70 -2.07
N VAL A 206 -2.70 -45.30 -2.86
CA VAL A 206 -2.47 -45.81 -4.22
C VAL A 206 -2.14 -47.29 -4.15
#